data_AF-A0A4U4EIR8-F1
#
_entry.id   AF-A0A4U4EIR8-F1
#
_cell.length_a   1.000
_cell.length_b   1.000
_cell.length_c   1.000
_cell.angle_alpha   90.00
_cell.angle_beta   90.00
_cell.angle_gamma   90.00
#
_symmetry.space_group_name_H-M   'P 1'
#
loop_
_entity.id
_entity.type
_entity.pdbx_description
1 polymer ?
#
loop_
_entity_poly.entity_id
_entity_poly.type
_entity_poly.pdbx_seq_one_letter_code
_entity_poly.pdbx_strand_id
1 'polypeptide(L)'
;MLEKLVTWLVFHWPAVIKEREVEKQVKALLVMDGIHHADYIVGKLNLYLGNRYRFIKNDPGGLSDQVRLKNTYDCIISTIALGQTSDIPVFGISVMPRAREIHNLIRFHQQNDNEFSL
;
A
#
# COMPACT_ATOMS: atom_id res chain seq x y z
N MET A 1 -10.26 36.36 -19.06
CA MET A 1 -10.90 35.24 -18.32
C MET A 1 -10.10 33.95 -18.49
N LEU A 2 -9.69 33.62 -19.72
CA LEU A 2 -8.84 32.46 -20.04
C LEU A 2 -7.50 32.46 -19.29
N GLU A 3 -6.80 33.60 -19.24
CA GLU A 3 -5.51 33.71 -18.53
C GLU A 3 -5.59 33.39 -17.04
N LYS A 4 -6.68 33.78 -16.36
CA LYS A 4 -6.88 33.46 -14.94
C LYS A 4 -7.08 31.95 -14.71
N LEU A 5 -7.77 31.28 -15.64
CA LEU A 5 -7.96 29.83 -15.62
C LEU A 5 -6.65 29.08 -15.91
N VAL A 6 -5.88 29.52 -16.90
CA VAL A 6 -4.58 28.94 -17.24
C VAL A 6 -3.60 29.09 -16.07
N THR A 7 -3.51 30.29 -15.48
CA THR A 7 -2.66 30.53 -14.31
C THR A 7 -3.11 29.65 -13.13
N TRP A 8 -4.41 29.57 -12.84
CA TRP A 8 -4.91 28.70 -11.78
C TRP A 8 -4.54 27.23 -12.03
N LEU A 9 -4.68 26.74 -13.26
CA LEU A 9 -4.32 25.38 -13.64
C LEU A 9 -2.80 25.13 -13.48
N VAL A 10 -1.95 26.05 -13.92
CA VAL A 10 -0.48 25.95 -13.81
C VAL A 10 0.01 26.01 -12.36
N PHE A 11 -0.72 26.68 -11.46
CA PHE A 11 -0.37 26.70 -10.03
C PHE A 11 -0.90 25.49 -9.25
N HIS A 12 -2.07 24.94 -9.63
CA HIS A 12 -2.72 23.88 -8.85
C HIS A 12 -2.55 22.48 -9.44
N TRP A 13 -2.18 22.35 -10.73
CA TRP A 13 -1.96 21.04 -11.36
C TRP A 13 -0.95 20.14 -10.62
N PRO A 14 0.13 20.61 -9.94
CA PRO A 14 1.03 19.69 -9.25
C PRO A 14 0.36 19.09 -8.01
N ALA A 15 -0.48 19.87 -7.33
CA ALA A 15 -1.27 19.39 -6.19
C ALA A 15 -2.31 18.36 -6.65
N VAL A 16 -3.01 18.64 -7.74
CA VAL A 16 -4.00 17.72 -8.33
C VAL A 16 -3.35 16.42 -8.81
N ILE A 17 -2.17 16.49 -9.44
CA ILE A 17 -1.39 15.30 -9.83
C ILE A 17 -1.01 14.49 -8.59
N LYS A 18 -0.51 15.15 -7.55
CA LYS A 18 -0.11 14.50 -6.30
C LYS A 18 -1.29 13.81 -5.61
N GLU A 19 -2.47 14.44 -5.58
CA GLU A 19 -3.69 13.84 -5.03
C GLU A 19 -4.09 12.59 -5.83
N ARG A 20 -4.06 12.66 -7.16
CA ARG A 20 -4.33 11.49 -8.03
C ARG A 20 -3.33 10.36 -7.83
N GLU A 21 -2.04 10.67 -7.67
CA GLU A 21 -1.03 9.66 -7.39
C GLU A 21 -1.26 9.00 -6.03
N VAL A 22 -1.67 9.78 -5.03
CA VAL A 22 -2.02 9.30 -3.69
C VAL A 22 -3.23 8.35 -3.72
N GLU A 23 -4.25 8.67 -4.51
CA GLU A 23 -5.45 7.82 -4.65
C GLU A 23 -5.16 6.46 -5.30
N LYS A 24 -4.14 6.41 -6.17
CA LYS A 24 -3.71 5.17 -6.83
C LYS A 24 -2.84 4.26 -5.97
N GLN A 25 -2.43 4.71 -4.78
CA GLN A 25 -1.57 3.91 -3.91
C GLN A 25 -2.33 2.74 -3.32
N VAL A 26 -1.71 1.56 -3.37
CA VAL A 26 -2.20 0.37 -2.66
C VAL A 26 -2.03 0.60 -1.15
N LYS A 27 -3.15 0.62 -0.42
CA LYS A 27 -3.19 0.71 1.05
C LYS A 27 -2.86 -0.66 1.64
N ALA A 28 -1.61 -0.85 2.03
CA ALA A 28 -1.13 -2.11 2.57
C ALA A 28 -1.05 -2.06 4.10
N LEU A 29 -1.71 -3.01 4.75
CA LEU A 29 -1.58 -3.22 6.20
C LEU A 29 -0.33 -4.05 6.49
N LEU A 30 0.58 -3.54 7.30
CA LEU A 30 1.76 -4.27 7.76
C LEU A 30 1.49 -4.87 9.16
N VAL A 31 1.52 -6.20 9.24
CA VAL A 31 1.34 -6.98 10.47
C VAL A 31 2.63 -7.71 10.81
N MET A 32 3.15 -7.52 12.02
CA MET A 32 4.41 -8.14 12.42
C MET A 32 4.40 -8.51 13.89
N ASP A 33 5.30 -9.41 14.26
CA ASP A 33 5.66 -9.69 15.64
C ASP A 33 6.77 -8.72 16.08
N GLY A 34 6.40 -7.72 16.88
CA GLY A 34 7.31 -6.71 17.44
C GLY A 34 7.46 -5.42 16.62
N ILE A 35 7.52 -4.30 17.34
CA ILE A 35 7.57 -2.93 16.77
C ILE A 35 8.95 -2.59 16.17
N HIS A 36 10.02 -3.19 16.68
CA HIS A 36 11.41 -2.79 16.40
C HIS A 36 11.86 -2.98 14.95
N HIS A 37 11.17 -3.80 14.15
CA HIS A 37 11.51 -4.03 12.73
C HIS A 37 10.57 -3.33 11.75
N ALA A 38 9.55 -2.62 12.25
CA ALA A 38 8.54 -1.95 11.43
C ALA A 38 9.15 -0.94 10.46
N ASP A 39 9.98 -0.04 10.98
CA ASP A 39 10.57 1.05 10.22
C ASP A 39 11.58 0.51 9.19
N TYR A 40 12.32 -0.53 9.56
CA TYR A 40 13.26 -1.18 8.66
C TYR A 40 12.55 -1.83 7.47
N ILE A 41 11.51 -2.62 7.72
CA ILE A 41 10.76 -3.31 6.68
C ILE A 41 10.06 -2.31 5.77
N VAL A 42 9.38 -1.31 6.35
CA VAL A 42 8.74 -0.24 5.57
C VAL A 42 9.77 0.52 4.73
N GLY A 43 10.94 0.84 5.29
CA GLY A 43 12.03 1.47 4.55
C GLY A 43 12.49 0.62 3.36
N LYS A 44 12.68 -0.69 3.56
CA LYS A 44 13.05 -1.61 2.47
C LYS A 44 11.95 -1.73 1.41
N LEU A 45 10.69 -1.89 1.82
CA LEU A 45 9.57 -1.98 0.89
C LEU A 45 9.40 -0.69 0.08
N ASN A 46 9.54 0.48 0.71
CA ASN A 46 9.51 1.77 0.03
C ASN A 46 10.64 1.90 -1.01
N LEU A 47 11.84 1.39 -0.75
CA LEU A 47 12.94 1.43 -1.72
C LEU A 47 12.62 0.64 -2.99
N TYR A 48 11.93 -0.49 -2.88
CA TYR A 48 11.63 -1.35 -4.04
C TYR A 48 10.30 -1.01 -4.73
N LEU A 49 9.28 -0.67 -3.95
CA LEU A 49 7.93 -0.44 -4.43
C LEU A 49 7.67 1.04 -4.74
N GLY A 50 8.47 1.94 -4.18
CA GLY A 50 8.35 3.38 -4.38
C GLY A 50 7.02 3.93 -3.88
N ASN A 51 6.52 4.96 -4.57
CA ASN A 51 5.28 5.65 -4.22
C ASN A 51 4.00 4.86 -4.57
N ARG A 52 4.11 3.58 -4.90
CA ARG A 52 3.00 2.70 -5.30
C ARG A 52 2.19 2.17 -4.13
N TYR A 53 2.79 2.16 -2.95
CA TYR A 53 2.22 1.59 -1.74
C TYR A 53 2.19 2.61 -0.62
N ARG A 54 1.10 2.55 0.15
CA ARG A 54 0.96 3.26 1.42
C ARG A 54 0.91 2.22 2.53
N PHE A 55 1.99 2.14 3.31
CA PHE A 55 2.10 1.20 4.41
C PHE A 55 1.48 1.76 5.69
N ILE A 56 0.52 1.01 6.25
CA ILE A 56 -0.13 1.32 7.52
C ILE A 56 0.29 0.23 8.51
N LYS A 57 0.96 0.61 9.59
CA LYS A 57 1.45 -0.32 10.60
C LYS A 57 0.33 -0.59 11.61
N ASN A 58 0.08 -1.86 11.95
CA ASN A 58 -0.84 -2.18 13.05
C ASN A 58 -0.16 -3.10 14.06
N ASP A 59 -0.48 -2.86 15.33
CA ASP A 59 -0.15 -3.77 16.42
C ASP A 59 -1.03 -5.04 16.28
N PRO A 60 -0.53 -6.25 16.59
CA PRO A 60 -1.18 -7.50 16.19
C PRO A 60 -2.57 -7.75 16.83
N GLY A 61 -3.01 -6.91 17.77
CA GLY A 61 -4.35 -6.97 18.37
C GLY A 61 -5.50 -6.45 17.49
N GLY A 62 -5.21 -5.86 16.31
CA GLY A 62 -6.21 -5.17 15.48
C GLY A 62 -6.88 -5.99 14.36
N LEU A 63 -6.54 -7.28 14.21
CA LEU A 63 -7.01 -8.13 13.10
C LEU A 63 -8.42 -8.72 13.30
N SER A 64 -9.10 -8.42 14.41
CA SER A 64 -10.36 -9.07 14.79
C SER A 64 -11.57 -8.70 13.94
N ASP A 65 -11.51 -7.63 13.14
CA ASP A 65 -12.65 -7.10 12.39
C ASP A 65 -12.39 -7.09 10.87
N GLN A 66 -12.69 -8.23 10.22
CA GLN A 66 -12.44 -8.44 8.79
C GLN A 66 -13.22 -7.50 7.87
N VAL A 67 -14.41 -7.06 8.29
CA VAL A 67 -15.24 -6.12 7.53
C VAL A 67 -14.58 -4.74 7.50
N ARG A 68 -13.98 -4.30 8.62
CA ARG A 68 -13.18 -3.07 8.66
C ARG A 68 -11.90 -3.21 7.83
N LEU A 69 -11.24 -4.37 7.88
CA LEU A 69 -10.03 -4.61 7.09
C LEU A 69 -10.29 -4.45 5.58
N LYS A 70 -11.36 -5.06 5.08
CA LYS A 70 -11.73 -5.00 3.65
C LYS A 70 -12.07 -3.60 3.15
N ASN A 71 -12.72 -2.78 3.98
CA ASN A 71 -13.08 -1.41 3.60
C ASN A 71 -11.91 -0.42 3.75
N THR A 72 -10.82 -0.81 4.41
CA THR A 72 -9.72 0.11 4.75
C THR A 72 -8.44 -0.18 3.97
N TYR A 73 -8.16 -1.45 3.68
CA TYR A 73 -6.90 -1.91 3.11
C TYR A 73 -7.12 -2.76 1.87
N ASP A 74 -6.24 -2.59 0.88
CA ASP A 74 -6.25 -3.35 -0.37
C ASP A 74 -5.53 -4.69 -0.22
N CYS A 75 -4.55 -4.77 0.69
CA CYS A 75 -3.87 -6.02 1.02
C CYS A 75 -3.25 -6.00 2.43
N ILE A 76 -2.90 -7.19 2.91
CA ILE A 76 -2.14 -7.39 4.15
C ILE A 76 -0.75 -7.91 3.78
N ILE A 77 0.28 -7.34 4.39
CA ILE A 77 1.66 -7.79 4.34
C ILE A 77 2.02 -8.25 5.75
N SER A 78 2.43 -9.51 5.90
CA SER A 78 2.71 -10.06 7.22
C SER A 78 4.04 -10.80 7.30
N THR A 79 4.77 -10.60 8.40
CA THR A 79 5.96 -11.40 8.73
C THR A 79 5.64 -12.66 9.53
N ILE A 80 4.39 -12.79 9.98
CA ILE A 80 3.90 -13.94 10.74
C ILE A 80 2.82 -14.69 9.98
N ALA A 81 2.66 -15.95 10.31
CA ALA A 81 1.51 -16.71 9.82
C ALA A 81 0.25 -16.15 10.48
N LEU A 82 -0.67 -15.65 9.65
CA LEU A 82 -2.00 -15.27 10.12
C LEU A 82 -2.83 -16.55 10.27
N GLY A 83 -3.31 -16.83 11.47
CA GLY A 83 -4.15 -17.99 11.76
C GLY A 83 -5.60 -17.86 11.24
N GLN A 84 -5.97 -16.70 10.69
CA GLN A 84 -7.30 -16.43 10.17
C GLN A 84 -7.29 -16.32 8.64
N THR A 85 -8.29 -16.93 8.01
CA THR A 85 -8.59 -16.71 6.60
C THR A 85 -9.04 -15.27 6.41
N SER A 86 -8.41 -14.53 5.51
CA SER A 86 -8.77 -13.15 5.19
C SER A 86 -9.38 -13.06 3.80
N ASP A 87 -10.45 -12.28 3.67
CA ASP A 87 -11.07 -11.97 2.37
C ASP A 87 -10.25 -11.00 1.52
N ILE A 88 -9.22 -10.36 2.10
CA ILE A 88 -8.27 -9.52 1.37
C ILE A 88 -6.94 -10.26 1.16
N PRO A 89 -6.24 -10.00 0.04
CA PRO A 89 -4.98 -10.66 -0.28
C PRO A 89 -3.93 -10.52 0.84
N VAL A 90 -3.37 -11.65 1.27
CA VAL A 90 -2.32 -11.69 2.30
C VAL A 90 -0.99 -12.11 1.67
N PHE A 91 0.04 -11.29 1.90
CA PHE A 91 1.40 -11.52 1.45
C PHE A 91 2.31 -11.81 2.64
N GLY A 92 2.71 -13.07 2.79
CA GLY A 92 3.76 -13.45 3.73
C GLY A 92 5.13 -12.97 3.25
N ILE A 93 5.83 -12.20 4.07
CA ILE A 93 7.18 -11.69 3.78
C ILE A 93 8.16 -12.03 4.89
N SER A 94 9.43 -12.16 4.53
CA SER A 94 10.50 -12.28 5.49
C SER A 94 10.82 -10.92 6.12
N VAL A 95 11.34 -10.89 7.36
CA VAL A 95 11.86 -9.64 8.00
C VAL A 95 12.90 -8.94 7.12
N MET A 96 13.64 -9.71 6.33
CA MET A 96 14.46 -9.21 5.23
C MET A 96 13.81 -9.65 3.91
N PRO A 97 12.99 -8.79 3.28
CA PRO A 97 12.20 -9.18 2.12
C PRO A 97 13.07 -9.68 0.97
N ARG A 98 12.72 -10.86 0.44
CA ARG A 98 13.42 -11.50 -0.67
C ARG A 98 12.89 -10.99 -2.00
N ALA A 99 13.69 -11.11 -3.06
CA ALA A 99 13.31 -10.67 -4.42
C ALA A 99 11.95 -11.22 -4.88
N ARG A 100 11.65 -12.49 -4.57
CA ARG A 100 10.35 -13.11 -4.89
C ARG A 100 9.18 -12.43 -4.20
N GLU A 101 9.33 -12.07 -2.93
CA GLU A 101 8.29 -11.43 -2.12
C GLU A 101 8.00 -10.03 -2.66
N ILE A 102 9.05 -9.28 -2.98
CA ILE A 102 8.95 -7.97 -3.65
C ILE A 102 8.26 -8.09 -5.01
N HIS A 103 8.64 -9.07 -5.82
CA HIS A 103 8.06 -9.27 -7.15
C HIS A 103 6.55 -9.58 -7.09
N ASN A 104 6.11 -10.35 -6.10
CA ASN A 104 4.68 -10.63 -5.89
C ASN A 104 3.88 -9.35 -5.60
N LEU A 105 4.45 -8.44 -4.79
CA LEU A 105 3.83 -7.14 -4.51
C LEU A 105 3.81 -6.24 -5.76
N ILE A 106 4.87 -6.25 -6.57
CA ILE A 106 4.86 -5.51 -7.84
C ILE A 106 3.77 -6.04 -8.77
N ARG A 107 3.65 -7.36 -8.90
CA ARG A 107 2.66 -8.00 -9.75
C ARG A 107 1.23 -7.69 -9.28
N PHE A 108 0.99 -7.73 -7.97
CA PHE A 108 -0.32 -7.40 -7.40
C PHE A 108 -0.77 -5.97 -7.78
N HIS A 109 0.12 -4.98 -7.64
CA HIS A 109 -0.18 -3.61 -8.03
C HIS A 109 -0.51 -3.49 -9.52
N GLN A 110 0.27 -4.15 -10.39
CA GLN A 110 0.03 -4.13 -11.84
C GLN A 110 -1.30 -4.77 -12.24
N GLN A 111 -1.76 -5.78 -11.50
CA GLN A 111 -3.06 -6.41 -11.75
C GLN A 111 -4.20 -5.49 -11.33
N ASN A 112 -4.09 -4.83 -10.18
CA ASN A 112 -5.10 -3.86 -9.73
C ASN A 112 -5.19 -2.65 -10.67
N ASP A 113 -4.06 -2.12 -11.16
CA ASP A 113 -4.08 -1.01 -12.13
C ASP A 113 -4.81 -1.36 -13.43
N ASN A 114 -4.71 -2.61 -13.87
CA ASN A 114 -5.34 -3.08 -15.11
C ASN A 114 -6.87 -3.27 -14.96
N GLU A 115 -7.38 -3.56 -13.76
CA GLU A 115 -8.84 -3.62 -13.52
C GLU A 115 -9.50 -2.23 -13.60
N PHE A 116 -8.78 -1.16 -13.28
CA PHE A 116 -9.28 0.23 -13.40
C PHE A 116 -9.06 0.86 -14.79
N SER A 117 -8.53 0.09 -15.75
CA SER A 117 -8.23 0.53 -17.12
C SER A 117 -9.20 -0.04 -18.18
N LEU A 118 -10.27 -0.73 -17.75
CA LEU A 118 -11.37 -1.26 -18.58
C LEU A 118 -12.68 -0.55 -18.24
#